data_AF-A0A968NYL6-F1
#
_entry.id   AF-A0A968NYL6-F1
#
_cell.length_a   1.000
_cell.length_b   1.000
_cell.length_c   1.000
_cell.angle_alpha   90.00
_cell.angle_beta   90.00
_cell.angle_gamma   90.00
#
_symmetry.space_group_name_H-M   'P 1'
#
loop_
_entity.id
_entity.type
_entity.pdbx_description
1 polymer ?
#
loop_
_entity_poly.entity_id
_entity_poly.type
_entity_poly.pdbx_seq_one_letter_code
_entity_poly.pdbx_strand_id
1 'polypeptide(L)'
;MATPKINDQNSANLMKTSRLSKNYVVNIFAAGAAFLAILMYYATKTLSEINFIVMNHPDTSLAAALQDHLYTAAILFFLCFLGFLISTVAYITLLGHRVGGPIVAICAYIRELKKGNYDAKRTLRKNDELVPIMIELQELAQILKKDQ
;
A
#
# COMPACT_ATOMS: atom_id res chain seq x y z
N MET A 1 -6.72 -31.35 24.18
CA MET A 1 -6.47 -29.90 24.07
C MET A 1 -6.84 -29.47 22.66
N ALA A 2 -8.06 -28.97 22.46
CA ALA A 2 -8.58 -28.65 21.12
C ALA A 2 -8.21 -27.21 20.76
N THR A 3 -7.46 -27.01 19.68
CA THR A 3 -7.18 -25.69 19.11
C THR A 3 -8.48 -25.06 18.59
N PRO A 4 -8.86 -23.85 19.03
CA PRO A 4 -10.06 -23.20 18.52
C PRO A 4 -9.88 -22.88 17.03
N LYS A 5 -10.71 -23.48 16.18
CA LYS A 5 -10.78 -23.15 14.75
C LYS A 5 -11.21 -21.68 14.62
N ILE A 6 -10.29 -20.83 14.18
CA ILE A 6 -10.58 -19.46 13.79
C ILE A 6 -11.54 -19.55 12.60
N ASN A 7 -12.77 -19.06 12.77
CA ASN A 7 -13.79 -19.09 11.72
C ASN A 7 -13.38 -18.15 10.56
N ASP A 8 -12.99 -18.75 9.43
CA ASP A 8 -12.47 -18.06 8.23
C ASP A 8 -13.41 -16.99 7.66
N GLN A 9 -14.71 -17.07 7.93
CA GLN A 9 -15.69 -16.06 7.50
C GLN A 9 -15.45 -14.68 8.14
N ASN A 10 -14.85 -14.62 9.33
CA ASN A 10 -14.57 -13.35 9.99
C ASN A 10 -13.31 -12.65 9.46
N SER A 11 -12.36 -13.42 8.93
CA SER A 11 -11.14 -12.91 8.29
C SER A 11 -11.49 -12.11 7.03
N ALA A 12 -12.41 -12.64 6.23
CA ALA A 12 -12.91 -11.99 5.01
C ALA A 12 -13.67 -10.68 5.29
N ASN A 13 -14.41 -10.60 6.40
CA ASN A 13 -15.13 -9.38 6.79
C ASN A 13 -14.22 -8.30 7.40
N LEU A 14 -13.12 -8.67 8.06
CA LEU A 14 -12.12 -7.70 8.57
C LEU A 14 -11.32 -7.04 7.44
N MET A 15 -11.05 -7.77 6.35
CA MET A 15 -10.54 -7.18 5.11
C MET A 15 -11.51 -6.18 4.47
N LYS A 16 -12.83 -6.36 4.69
CA LYS A 16 -13.87 -5.48 4.14
C LYS A 16 -13.96 -4.12 4.86
N THR A 17 -13.49 -4.04 6.12
CA THR A 17 -13.56 -2.83 6.95
C THR A 17 -12.40 -1.86 6.80
N SER A 18 -11.38 -2.14 5.98
CA SER A 18 -10.23 -1.25 5.78
C SER A 18 -10.52 -0.10 4.81
N ARG A 19 -11.63 0.63 5.00
CA ARG A 19 -11.93 1.86 4.24
C ARG A 19 -10.74 2.83 4.23
N LEU A 20 -9.96 2.86 5.30
CA LEU A 20 -8.73 3.64 5.40
C LEU A 20 -7.61 3.15 4.46
N SER A 21 -7.41 1.83 4.34
CA SER A 21 -6.45 1.27 3.38
C SER A 21 -6.93 1.43 1.94
N LYS A 22 -8.24 1.38 1.70
CA LYS A 22 -8.80 1.56 0.35
C LYS A 22 -8.55 2.98 -0.17
N ASN A 23 -8.81 4.00 0.65
CA ASN A 23 -8.54 5.39 0.26
C ASN A 23 -7.04 5.64 0.06
N TYR A 24 -6.19 5.05 0.90
CA TYR A 24 -4.74 5.17 0.77
C TYR A 24 -4.20 4.50 -0.50
N VAL A 25 -4.65 3.27 -0.81
CA VAL A 25 -4.30 2.58 -2.05
C VAL A 25 -4.79 3.35 -3.28
N VAL A 26 -6.00 3.90 -3.23
CA VAL A 26 -6.54 4.75 -4.31
C VAL A 26 -5.68 6.00 -4.49
N ASN A 27 -5.24 6.66 -3.42
CA ASN A 27 -4.39 7.84 -3.49
C ASN A 27 -3.00 7.53 -4.05
N ILE A 28 -2.37 6.42 -3.63
CA ILE A 28 -1.09 5.96 -4.21
C ILE A 28 -1.25 5.65 -5.68
N PHE A 29 -2.32 4.94 -6.06
CA PHE A 29 -2.59 4.60 -7.44
C PHE A 29 -2.83 5.86 -8.30
N ALA A 30 -3.62 6.81 -7.79
CA ALA A 30 -3.86 8.09 -8.45
C ALA A 30 -2.56 8.90 -8.59
N ALA A 31 -1.71 8.94 -7.56
CA ALA A 31 -0.41 9.59 -7.62
C ALA A 31 0.51 8.93 -8.67
N GLY A 32 0.55 7.59 -8.71
CA GLY A 32 1.29 6.84 -9.73
C GLY A 32 0.78 7.10 -11.15
N ALA A 33 -0.54 7.14 -11.35
CA ALA A 33 -1.16 7.46 -12.63
C ALA A 33 -0.88 8.92 -13.07
N ALA A 34 -0.98 9.87 -12.15
CA ALA A 34 -0.65 11.27 -12.42
C ALA A 34 0.84 11.44 -12.79
N PHE A 35 1.73 10.78 -12.06
CA PHE A 35 3.16 10.76 -12.35
C PHE A 35 3.44 10.17 -13.75
N LEU A 36 2.81 9.04 -14.10
CA LEU A 36 2.91 8.44 -15.43
C LEU A 36 2.41 9.40 -16.52
N ALA A 37 1.27 10.07 -16.30
CA ALA A 37 0.71 11.01 -17.26
C ALA A 37 1.63 12.21 -17.51
N ILE A 38 2.21 12.78 -16.46
CA ILE A 38 3.18 13.90 -16.57
C ILE A 38 4.40 13.45 -17.38
N LEU A 39 4.92 12.26 -17.13
CA LEU A 39 6.07 11.73 -17.85
C LEU A 39 5.75 11.41 -19.31
N MET A 40 4.59 10.80 -19.59
CA MET A 40 4.14 10.55 -20.97
C MET A 40 3.97 11.85 -21.75
N TYR A 41 3.42 12.89 -21.12
CA TYR A 41 3.30 14.21 -21.72
C TYR A 41 4.68 14.76 -22.10
N TYR A 42 5.66 14.67 -21.18
CA TYR A 42 7.02 15.13 -21.44
C TYR A 42 7.68 14.36 -22.58
N ALA A 43 7.60 13.03 -22.57
CA ALA A 43 8.15 12.18 -23.62
C ALA A 43 7.52 12.47 -25.00
N THR A 44 6.20 12.65 -25.05
CA THR A 44 5.48 12.98 -26.30
C THR A 44 5.89 14.35 -26.83
N LYS A 45 6.05 15.34 -25.94
CA LYS A 45 6.51 16.68 -26.32
C LYS A 45 7.91 16.64 -26.91
N THR A 46 8.86 15.98 -26.24
CA THR A 46 10.24 15.83 -26.74
C THR A 46 10.28 15.09 -28.08
N LEU A 47 9.49 14.02 -28.24
CA LEU A 47 9.37 13.30 -29.51
C LEU A 47 8.85 14.20 -30.63
N SER A 48 7.86 15.05 -30.34
CA SER A 48 7.32 16.00 -31.31
C SER A 48 8.35 17.06 -31.72
N GLU A 49 9.12 17.60 -30.78
CA GLU A 49 10.19 18.57 -31.06
C GLU A 49 11.28 17.96 -31.95
N ILE A 50 11.66 16.72 -31.66
CA ILE A 50 12.66 15.97 -32.45
C ILE A 50 12.17 15.73 -33.87
N ASN A 51 10.93 15.24 -34.03
CA ASN A 51 10.35 15.00 -35.36
C ASN A 51 10.26 16.29 -36.19
N PHE A 52 9.95 17.42 -35.56
CA PHE A 52 9.94 18.72 -36.23
C PHE A 52 11.33 19.11 -36.74
N ILE A 53 12.40 18.89 -35.95
CA ILE A 53 13.77 19.18 -36.37
C ILE A 53 14.19 18.28 -37.53
N VAL A 54 13.91 16.97 -37.45
CA VAL A 54 14.27 15.98 -38.49
C VAL A 54 13.57 16.28 -39.82
N MET A 55 12.31 16.70 -39.79
CA MET A 55 11.58 17.05 -41.01
C MET A 55 12.14 18.31 -41.70
N ASN A 56 12.66 19.26 -40.93
CA ASN A 56 13.17 20.53 -41.46
C ASN A 56 14.67 20.48 -41.82
N HIS A 57 15.40 19.50 -41.29
CA HIS A 57 16.83 19.27 -41.55
C HIS A 57 17.05 17.79 -41.88
N PRO A 58 17.00 17.40 -43.17
CA PRO A 58 17.16 16.00 -43.59
C PRO A 58 18.64 15.58 -43.58
N ASP A 59 19.25 15.63 -42.39
CA ASP A 59 20.53 14.99 -42.12
C ASP A 59 20.25 13.62 -41.49
N THR A 60 20.53 12.56 -42.26
CA THR A 60 20.30 11.18 -41.83
C THR A 60 21.15 10.79 -40.62
N SER A 61 22.32 11.42 -40.43
CA SER A 61 23.19 11.15 -39.29
C SER A 61 22.61 11.74 -37.99
N LEU A 62 22.05 12.96 -38.08
CA LEU A 62 21.36 13.63 -36.98
C LEU A 62 20.10 12.87 -36.57
N ALA A 63 19.30 12.40 -37.54
CA ALA A 63 18.11 11.62 -37.28
C ALA A 63 18.41 10.31 -36.53
N ALA A 64 19.49 9.60 -36.92
CA ALA A 64 19.91 8.37 -36.25
C ALA A 64 20.35 8.62 -34.80
N ALA A 65 21.15 9.66 -34.54
CA ALA A 65 21.57 10.03 -33.20
C ALA A 65 20.39 10.41 -32.28
N LEU A 66 19.43 11.18 -32.81
CA LEU A 66 18.22 11.55 -32.08
C LEU A 66 17.33 10.34 -31.75
N GLN A 67 17.22 9.40 -32.68
CA GLN A 67 16.46 8.16 -32.47
C GLN A 67 17.08 7.29 -31.36
N ASP A 68 18.41 7.19 -31.30
CA ASP A 68 19.11 6.44 -30.23
C ASP A 68 18.90 7.08 -28.85
N HIS A 69 18.96 8.41 -28.77
CA HIS A 69 18.65 9.14 -27.53
C HIS A 69 17.20 8.94 -27.08
N LEU A 70 16.24 8.97 -28.02
CA LEU A 70 14.83 8.69 -27.72
C LEU A 70 14.63 7.26 -27.21
N TYR A 71 15.28 6.28 -27.83
CA TYR A 71 15.20 4.89 -27.41
C TYR A 71 15.78 4.68 -26.01
N THR A 72 16.93 5.29 -25.72
CA THR A 72 17.55 5.28 -24.39
C THR A 72 16.64 5.92 -23.34
N ALA A 73 16.04 7.06 -23.65
CA ALA A 73 15.09 7.73 -22.75
C ALA A 73 13.85 6.87 -22.49
N ALA A 74 13.32 6.20 -23.51
CA ALA A 74 12.19 5.29 -23.38
C ALA A 74 12.51 4.08 -22.49
N ILE A 75 13.69 3.47 -22.65
CA ILE A 75 14.16 2.37 -21.78
C ILE A 75 14.27 2.84 -20.33
N LEU A 76 14.93 3.98 -20.09
CA LEU A 76 15.13 4.50 -18.75
C LEU A 76 13.79 4.81 -18.07
N PHE A 77 12.84 5.40 -18.82
CA PHE A 77 11.47 5.61 -18.37
C PHE A 77 10.79 4.29 -17.98
N PHE A 78 10.87 3.26 -18.82
CA PHE A 78 10.28 1.95 -18.53
C PHE A 78 10.87 1.32 -17.27
N LEU A 79 12.18 1.40 -17.08
CA LEU A 79 12.85 0.90 -15.89
C LEU A 79 12.43 1.65 -14.61
N CYS A 80 12.34 2.98 -14.66
CA CYS A 80 11.83 3.78 -13.55
C CYS A 80 10.38 3.41 -13.19
N PHE A 81 9.52 3.24 -14.19
CA PHE A 81 8.14 2.85 -13.99
C PHE A 81 8.03 1.45 -13.36
N LEU A 82 8.81 0.48 -13.86
CA LEU A 82 8.85 -0.87 -13.31
C LEU A 82 9.34 -0.86 -11.85
N GLY A 83 10.40 -0.11 -11.56
CA GLY A 83 10.90 0.06 -10.20
C GLY A 83 9.87 0.67 -9.24
N PHE A 84 9.14 1.69 -9.70
CA PHE A 84 8.03 2.28 -8.95
C PHE A 84 6.92 1.26 -8.65
N LEU A 85 6.52 0.45 -9.63
CA LEU A 85 5.48 -0.55 -9.49
C LEU A 85 5.88 -1.63 -8.47
N ILE A 86 7.10 -2.15 -8.57
CA ILE A 86 7.65 -3.14 -7.63
C ILE A 86 7.69 -2.55 -6.21
N SER A 87 8.21 -1.33 -6.06
CA SER A 87 8.30 -0.65 -4.76
C SER A 87 6.91 -0.45 -4.12
N THR A 88 5.93 -0.04 -4.92
CA THR A 88 4.56 0.18 -4.46
C THR A 88 3.89 -1.12 -4.00
N VAL A 89 4.02 -2.20 -4.78
CA VAL A 89 3.48 -3.53 -4.40
C VAL A 89 4.14 -4.04 -3.12
N ALA A 90 5.47 -3.91 -3.02
CA ALA A 90 6.21 -4.30 -1.82
C ALA A 90 5.73 -3.50 -0.60
N TYR A 91 5.58 -2.19 -0.73
CA TYR A 91 5.12 -1.31 0.34
C TYR A 91 3.70 -1.64 0.82
N ILE A 92 2.75 -1.83 -0.11
CA ILE A 92 1.36 -2.21 0.23
C ILE A 92 1.33 -3.57 0.95
N THR A 93 2.14 -4.53 0.49
CA THR A 93 2.24 -5.85 1.11
C THR A 93 2.79 -5.76 2.54
N LEU A 94 3.86 -4.97 2.74
CA LEU A 94 4.44 -4.75 4.06
C LEU A 94 3.45 -4.07 5.02
N LEU A 95 2.74 -3.04 4.56
CA LEU A 95 1.69 -2.38 5.35
C LEU A 95 0.56 -3.35 5.71
N GLY A 96 0.11 -4.16 4.75
CA GLY A 96 -0.91 -5.19 4.97
C GLY A 96 -0.53 -6.15 6.09
N HIS A 97 0.72 -6.63 6.09
CA HIS A 97 1.22 -7.52 7.15
C HIS A 97 1.40 -6.81 8.50
N ARG A 98 1.91 -5.57 8.52
CA ARG A 98 2.11 -4.81 9.76
C ARG A 98 0.81 -4.43 10.46
N VAL A 99 -0.25 -4.12 9.70
CA VAL A 99 -1.50 -3.60 10.27
C VAL A 99 -2.55 -4.70 10.42
N GLY A 100 -2.64 -5.65 9.47
CA GLY A 100 -3.68 -6.67 9.45
C GLY A 100 -3.61 -7.65 10.63
N GLY A 101 -2.41 -8.12 10.98
CA GLY A 101 -2.21 -9.06 12.09
C GLY A 101 -2.69 -8.50 13.44
N PRO A 102 -2.24 -7.30 13.85
CA PRO A 102 -2.64 -6.68 15.11
C PRO A 102 -4.15 -6.41 15.20
N ILE A 103 -4.78 -5.99 14.09
CA ILE A 103 -6.24 -5.75 14.05
C ILE A 103 -7.03 -7.01 14.41
N VAL A 104 -6.64 -8.18 13.86
CA VAL A 104 -7.33 -9.44 14.16
C VAL A 104 -7.25 -9.77 15.65
N ALA A 105 -6.09 -9.56 16.28
CA ALA A 105 -5.91 -9.79 17.70
C ALA A 105 -6.76 -8.82 18.56
N ILE A 106 -6.79 -7.53 18.20
CA ILE A 106 -7.63 -6.52 18.86
C ILE A 106 -9.11 -6.88 18.75
N CYS A 107 -9.61 -7.18 17.54
CA CYS A 107 -11.01 -7.54 17.35
C CYS A 107 -11.41 -8.79 18.13
N ALA A 108 -10.51 -9.77 18.22
CA ALA A 108 -10.76 -10.97 18.98
C ALA A 108 -10.72 -10.71 20.51
N TYR A 109 -9.88 -9.80 20.98
CA TYR A 109 -9.89 -9.33 22.37
C TYR A 109 -11.21 -8.63 22.73
N ILE A 110 -11.66 -7.69 21.90
CA ILE A 110 -12.94 -7.00 22.08
C ILE A 110 -14.12 -7.99 22.13
N ARG A 111 -14.10 -9.06 21.33
CA ARG A 111 -15.13 -10.10 21.39
C ARG A 111 -15.17 -10.82 22.73
N GLU A 112 -14.03 -11.02 23.39
CA GLU A 112 -13.98 -11.62 24.74
C GLU A 112 -14.55 -10.66 25.78
N LEU A 113 -14.21 -9.37 25.70
CA LEU A 113 -14.80 -8.34 26.57
C LEU A 113 -16.33 -8.30 26.43
N LYS A 114 -16.85 -8.38 25.19
CA LYS A 114 -18.30 -8.42 24.93
C LYS A 114 -19.01 -9.63 25.53
N LYS A 115 -18.28 -10.72 25.84
CA LYS A 115 -18.82 -11.90 26.52
C LYS A 115 -18.72 -11.81 28.05
N GLY A 116 -18.22 -10.70 28.59
CA GLY A 116 -17.93 -10.53 30.02
C GLY A 116 -16.61 -11.16 30.47
N ASN A 117 -15.77 -11.62 29.53
CA ASN A 117 -14.47 -12.20 29.88
C ASN A 117 -13.39 -11.11 29.94
N TYR A 118 -13.31 -10.41 31.08
CA TYR A 118 -12.34 -9.33 31.30
C TYR A 118 -10.92 -9.83 31.65
N ASP A 119 -10.76 -11.11 31.98
CA ASP A 119 -9.47 -11.73 32.31
C ASP A 119 -8.75 -12.32 31.09
N ALA A 120 -9.33 -12.18 29.90
CA ALA A 120 -8.67 -12.57 28.67
C ALA A 120 -7.28 -11.91 28.61
N LYS A 121 -6.23 -12.71 28.37
CA LYS A 121 -4.87 -12.18 28.19
C LYS A 121 -4.51 -12.31 26.73
N ARG A 122 -4.53 -11.19 26.02
CA ARG A 122 -4.12 -11.13 24.61
C ARG A 122 -3.19 -9.95 24.42
N THR A 123 -2.02 -10.21 23.86
CA THR A 123 -0.99 -9.20 23.64
C THR A 123 -0.68 -9.10 22.15
N LEU A 124 -0.27 -7.90 21.74
CA LEU A 124 0.31 -7.66 20.42
C LEU A 124 1.81 -7.91 20.46
N ARG A 125 2.45 -8.04 19.29
CA ARG A 125 3.91 -8.13 19.22
C ARG A 125 4.49 -6.77 19.62
N LYS A 126 5.68 -6.80 20.23
CA LYS A 126 6.32 -5.61 20.84
C LYS A 126 6.47 -4.40 19.90
N ASN A 127 6.56 -4.66 18.59
CA ASN A 127 6.80 -3.63 17.57
C ASN A 127 5.57 -3.37 16.69
N ASP A 128 4.39 -3.84 17.09
CA ASP A 128 3.16 -3.56 16.36
C ASP A 128 2.72 -2.11 16.65
N GLU A 129 2.38 -1.37 15.60
CA GLU A 129 2.01 0.06 15.71
C GLU A 129 0.71 0.26 16.52
N LEU A 130 -0.12 -0.78 16.67
CA LEU A 130 -1.38 -0.73 17.42
C LEU A 130 -1.23 -1.15 18.90
N VAL A 131 -0.01 -1.35 19.40
CA VAL A 131 0.24 -1.63 20.84
C VAL A 131 -0.43 -0.61 21.77
N PRO A 132 -0.36 0.71 21.54
CA PRO A 132 -1.04 1.68 22.40
C PRO A 132 -2.55 1.43 22.51
N ILE A 133 -3.22 1.08 21.41
CA ILE A 133 -4.65 0.78 21.40
C ILE A 133 -4.96 -0.47 22.23
N MET A 134 -4.11 -1.49 22.17
CA MET A 134 -4.30 -2.70 22.98
C MET A 134 -4.13 -2.40 24.48
N ILE A 135 -3.21 -1.52 24.86
CA ILE A 135 -3.02 -1.10 26.26
C ILE A 135 -4.29 -0.42 26.78
N GLU A 136 -4.80 0.58 26.06
CA GLU A 136 -6.05 1.28 26.40
C GLU A 136 -7.24 0.31 26.52
N LEU A 137 -7.32 -0.69 25.64
CA LEU A 137 -8.36 -1.73 25.71
C LEU A 137 -8.22 -2.65 26.93
N GLN A 138 -6.98 -2.96 27.34
CA GLN A 138 -6.72 -3.74 28.53
C GLN A 138 -7.06 -2.94 29.80
N GLU A 139 -6.74 -1.65 29.83
CA GLU A 139 -7.14 -0.75 30.92
C GLU A 139 -8.66 -0.63 31.02
N LEU A 140 -9.36 -0.46 29.89
CA LEU A 140 -10.81 -0.47 29.84
C LEU A 140 -11.40 -1.77 30.39
N ALA A 141 -10.81 -2.93 30.07
CA ALA A 141 -11.24 -4.21 30.61
C ALA A 141 -11.14 -4.27 32.14
N GLN A 142 -10.08 -3.68 32.72
CA GLN A 142 -9.92 -3.61 34.17
C GLN A 142 -10.94 -2.69 34.83
N ILE A 143 -11.30 -1.59 34.19
CA ILE A 143 -12.35 -0.67 34.69
C ILE A 143 -13.70 -1.39 34.67
N LEU A 144 -14.08 -1.98 33.53
CA LEU A 144 -15.35 -2.72 33.39
C LEU A 144 -15.47 -3.88 34.37
N LYS A 145 -14.35 -4.53 34.72
CA LYS A 145 -14.33 -5.61 35.72
C LYS A 145 -14.66 -5.11 37.13
N LYS A 146 -14.31 -3.87 37.47
CA LYS A 146 -14.56 -3.29 38.80
C LYS A 146 -16.02 -2.85 38.99
N ASP A 147 -16.71 -2.53 37.90
CA ASP A 147 -18.09 -2.05 37.91
C ASP A 147 -19.14 -3.19 37.82
N GLN A 148 -18.70 -4.45 37.80
CA GLN A 148 -19.54 -5.66 37.94
C GLN A 148 -19.47 -6.24 39.35
#